data_AF-A0A5B7V5Z8-F1
#
_entry.id   AF-A0A5B7V5Z8-F1
#
_cell.length_a   1.000
_cell.length_b   1.000
_cell.length_c   1.000
_cell.angle_alpha   90.00
_cell.angle_beta   90.00
_cell.angle_gamma   90.00
#
_symmetry.space_group_name_H-M   'P 1'
#
loop_
_entity.id
_entity.type
_entity.pdbx_description
1 polymer ?
#
loop_
_entity_poly.entity_id
_entity_poly.type
_entity_poly.pdbx_seq_one_letter_code
_entity_poly.pdbx_strand_id
1 'polypeptide(L)'
;MSGGWKGSDRKSRLPSNWSKIRAKVLARDPICKICCVRPSSHCDHIEAKTDAHAEDRLQGVCATCHGLKSSAEGNAAQRANPRPGRTRPAEQHPGLL
;
A
#
# COMPACT_ATOMS: atom_id res chain seq x y z
N MET A 1 -1.66 -19.55 3.09
CA MET A 1 -1.09 -18.41 2.32
C MET A 1 0.30 -18.81 1.85
N SER A 2 0.50 -18.96 0.54
CA SER A 2 1.81 -19.22 -0.07
C SER A 2 2.47 -17.91 -0.55
N GLY A 3 3.80 -17.90 -0.68
CA GLY A 3 4.56 -16.72 -1.13
C GLY A 3 4.70 -15.60 -0.10
N GLY A 4 5.18 -14.42 -0.53
CA GLY A 4 5.52 -13.25 0.30
C GLY A 4 4.37 -12.60 1.10
N TRP A 5 3.21 -13.26 1.18
CA TRP A 5 2.08 -12.91 2.05
C TRP A 5 2.05 -13.74 3.34
N LYS A 6 2.84 -14.83 3.41
CA LYS A 6 3.00 -15.63 4.64
C LYS A 6 3.64 -14.76 5.72
N GLY A 7 2.95 -14.60 6.86
CA GLY A 7 3.40 -13.77 7.98
C GLY A 7 3.04 -12.29 7.88
N SER A 8 2.18 -11.88 6.93
CA SER A 8 1.73 -10.49 6.83
C SER A 8 0.91 -10.06 8.06
N ASP A 9 1.35 -9.01 8.74
CA ASP A 9 0.73 -8.36 9.89
C ASP A 9 -0.24 -7.23 9.51
N ARG A 10 -0.43 -6.98 8.20
CA ARG A 10 -1.21 -5.83 7.71
C ARG A 10 -2.64 -5.80 8.25
N LYS A 11 -3.26 -6.96 8.43
CA LYS A 11 -4.62 -7.06 8.99
C LYS A 11 -4.63 -6.80 10.50
N SER A 12 -3.62 -7.27 11.23
CA SER A 12 -3.53 -7.07 12.69
C SER A 12 -3.17 -5.65 13.09
N ARG A 13 -2.57 -4.86 12.18
CA ARG A 13 -2.27 -3.44 12.38
C ARG A 13 -3.50 -2.54 12.27
N LEU A 14 -4.60 -3.03 11.71
CA LEU A 14 -5.83 -2.26 11.62
C LEU A 14 -6.46 -2.10 13.02
N PRO A 15 -7.04 -0.92 13.32
CA PRO A 15 -7.69 -0.70 14.60
C PRO A 15 -8.97 -1.54 14.68
N SER A 16 -9.37 -1.90 15.91
CA SER A 16 -10.54 -2.77 16.16
C SER A 16 -11.85 -2.21 15.59
N ASN A 17 -11.95 -0.89 15.45
CA ASN A 17 -13.10 -0.18 14.89
C ASN A 17 -13.00 0.09 13.37
N TRP A 18 -12.09 -0.58 12.65
CA TRP A 18 -11.83 -0.34 11.22
C TRP A 18 -13.09 -0.33 10.34
N SER A 19 -14.03 -1.25 10.58
CA SER A 19 -15.29 -1.30 9.82
C SER A 19 -16.10 0.00 9.90
N LYS A 20 -16.09 0.66 11.07
CA LYS A 20 -16.78 1.95 11.28
C LYS A 20 -16.07 3.08 10.53
N ILE A 21 -14.74 3.14 10.63
CA ILE A 21 -13.91 4.13 9.92
C ILE A 21 -14.11 3.98 8.41
N ARG A 22 -14.02 2.75 7.89
CA ARG A 22 -14.24 2.44 6.48
C ARG A 22 -15.62 2.90 6.00
N ALA A 23 -16.67 2.65 6.77
CA ALA A 23 -18.03 3.07 6.41
C ALA A 23 -18.15 4.60 6.34
N LYS A 24 -17.57 5.33 7.30
CA LYS A 24 -17.56 6.79 7.29
C LYS A 24 -16.81 7.39 6.10
N VAL A 25 -15.63 6.85 5.78
CA VAL A 25 -14.84 7.33 4.63
C VAL A 25 -15.60 7.11 3.32
N LEU A 26 -16.22 5.94 3.14
CA LEU A 26 -17.02 5.66 1.93
C LEU A 26 -18.30 6.50 1.85
N ALA A 27 -18.91 6.86 2.98
CA ALA A 27 -20.04 7.78 3.01
C ALA A 27 -19.62 9.23 2.70
N ARG A 28 -18.45 9.66 3.19
CA ARG A 28 -17.87 10.98 2.91
C ARG A 28 -17.45 11.12 1.45
N ASP A 29 -16.84 10.07 0.89
CA ASP A 29 -16.26 10.06 -0.46
C ASP A 29 -17.03 9.09 -1.37
N PRO A 30 -18.30 9.38 -1.73
CA PRO A 30 -19.10 8.48 -2.57
C PRO A 30 -18.54 8.32 -3.99
N ILE A 31 -17.82 9.33 -4.47
CA ILE A 31 -17.10 9.33 -5.75
C ILE A 31 -15.60 9.24 -5.48
N CYS A 32 -14.90 8.44 -6.29
CA CYS A 32 -13.47 8.19 -6.18
C CYS A 32 -12.67 9.49 -6.14
N LYS A 33 -11.88 9.69 -5.08
CA LYS A 33 -11.06 10.89 -4.89
C LYS A 33 -9.89 11.03 -5.87
N ILE A 34 -9.47 9.93 -6.50
CA ILE A 34 -8.34 9.93 -7.46
C ILE A 34 -8.80 10.32 -8.87
N CYS A 35 -9.90 9.75 -9.36
CA CYS A 35 -10.35 9.98 -10.73
C CYS A 35 -11.60 10.87 -10.85
N CYS A 36 -12.29 11.16 -9.75
CA CYS A 36 -13.48 12.00 -9.68
C CYS A 36 -14.65 11.58 -10.60
N VAL A 37 -14.65 10.33 -11.11
CA VAL A 37 -15.64 9.84 -12.09
C VAL A 37 -16.40 8.62 -11.58
N ARG A 38 -15.69 7.60 -11.07
CA ARG A 38 -16.29 6.32 -10.68
C ARG A 38 -16.70 6.33 -9.20
N PRO A 39 -17.74 5.56 -8.82
CA PRO A 39 -18.09 5.40 -7.41
C PRO A 39 -16.94 4.77 -6.62
N SER A 40 -16.81 5.20 -5.37
CA SER A 40 -15.86 4.62 -4.42
C SER A 40 -16.36 3.25 -3.95
N SER A 41 -15.47 2.27 -3.93
CA SER A 41 -15.76 0.93 -3.41
C SER A 41 -14.74 0.48 -2.35
N HIS A 42 -13.59 1.16 -2.28
CA HIS A 42 -12.50 0.86 -1.39
C HIS A 42 -12.17 2.09 -0.54
N CYS A 43 -11.81 1.85 0.72
CA CYS A 43 -11.20 2.85 1.60
C CYS A 43 -9.70 2.60 1.55
N ASP A 44 -8.95 3.61 1.13
CA ASP A 44 -7.53 3.52 0.85
C ASP A 44 -6.76 4.56 1.66
N HIS A 45 -5.58 4.19 2.15
CA HIS A 45 -4.68 5.12 2.82
C HIS A 45 -4.07 6.06 1.80
N ILE A 46 -4.14 7.38 2.01
CA ILE A 46 -3.54 8.35 1.09
C ILE A 46 -2.02 8.11 0.99
N GLU A 47 -1.38 7.89 2.13
CA GLU A 47 0.03 7.53 2.24
C GLU A 47 0.21 6.05 2.56
N ALA A 48 0.94 5.34 1.70
CA ALA A 48 1.16 3.90 1.81
C ALA A 48 1.86 3.51 3.13
N LYS A 49 1.43 2.39 3.74
CA LYS A 49 2.03 1.81 4.95
C LYS A 49 2.16 2.76 6.15
N THR A 50 1.37 3.83 6.17
CA THR A 50 1.16 4.60 7.38
C THR A 50 0.08 3.88 8.19
N ASP A 51 0.33 3.52 9.45
CA ASP A 51 -0.73 3.06 10.38
C ASP A 51 -1.61 4.26 10.81
N ALA A 52 -1.73 5.25 9.94
CA ALA A 52 -2.51 6.45 10.13
C ALA A 52 -3.95 6.13 9.69
N HIS A 53 -4.77 5.73 10.68
CA HIS A 53 -6.17 5.35 10.47
C HIS A 53 -7.16 6.49 10.76
N ALA A 54 -6.66 7.72 10.89
CA ALA A 54 -7.48 8.90 11.01
C ALA A 54 -8.24 9.16 9.69
N GLU A 55 -9.47 9.67 9.78
CA GLU A 55 -10.35 9.81 8.61
C GLU A 55 -9.76 10.74 7.54
N ASP A 56 -8.97 11.76 7.92
CA ASP A 56 -8.25 12.69 7.04
C ASP A 56 -7.08 12.05 6.27
N ARG A 57 -6.59 10.89 6.73
CA ARG A 57 -5.50 10.13 6.09
C ARG A 57 -6.01 9.00 5.18
N LEU A 58 -7.32 8.87 5.07
CA LEU A 58 -8.02 7.87 4.27
C LEU A 58 -8.82 8.55 3.17
N GLN A 59 -9.04 7.84 2.06
CA GLN A 59 -9.83 8.31 0.92
C GLN A 59 -10.70 7.20 0.33
N GLY A 60 -11.89 7.57 -0.13
CA GLY A 60 -12.72 6.70 -0.97
C GLY A 60 -12.18 6.62 -2.39
N VAL A 61 -11.96 5.39 -2.89
CA VAL A 61 -11.43 5.15 -4.23
C VAL A 61 -12.17 4.03 -4.95
N CYS A 62 -12.22 4.10 -6.28
CA CYS A 62 -12.74 3.03 -7.12
C CYS A 62 -11.72 1.88 -7.24
N ALA A 63 -12.20 0.69 -7.59
CA ALA A 63 -11.36 -0.52 -7.70
C ALA A 63 -10.16 -0.34 -8.66
N THR A 64 -10.37 0.30 -9.81
CA THR A 64 -9.31 0.52 -10.81
C THR A 64 -8.19 1.41 -10.27
N CYS A 65 -8.54 2.56 -9.68
CA CYS A 65 -7.54 3.48 -9.13
C CYS A 65 -6.82 2.87 -7.94
N HIS A 66 -7.53 2.14 -7.08
CA HIS A 66 -6.95 1.40 -5.97
C HIS A 66 -5.90 0.38 -6.44
N GLY A 67 -6.22 -0.41 -7.49
CA GLY A 67 -5.30 -1.38 -8.07
C GLY A 67 -4.04 -0.73 -8.66
N LEU A 68 -4.21 0.37 -9.40
CA LEU A 68 -3.08 1.13 -9.97
C LEU A 68 -2.16 1.69 -8.88
N LYS A 69 -2.73 2.30 -7.83
CA LYS A 69 -1.98 2.81 -6.67
C LYS A 69 -1.25 1.70 -5.93
N SER A 70 -1.95 0.61 -5.60
CA SER A 70 -1.36 -0.55 -4.92
C SER A 70 -0.19 -1.14 -5.71
N SER A 71 -0.30 -1.22 -7.04
CA SER A 71 0.78 -1.68 -7.91
C SER A 71 1.99 -0.73 -7.88
N ALA A 72 1.74 0.58 -8.02
CA ALA A 72 2.80 1.60 -7.96
C ALA A 72 3.54 1.58 -6.62
N GLU A 73 2.83 1.48 -5.50
CA GLU A 73 3.40 1.38 -4.16
C GLU A 73 4.18 0.08 -3.94
N GLY A 74 3.66 -1.05 -4.42
CA GLY A 74 4.36 -2.33 -4.39
C GLY A 74 5.68 -2.27 -5.16
N ASN A 75 5.69 -1.64 -6.34
CA ASN A 75 6.89 -1.44 -7.16
C ASN A 75 7.86 -0.44 -6.53
N ALA A 76 7.36 0.62 -5.89
CA ALA A 76 8.20 1.56 -5.13
C ALA A 76 8.88 0.85 -3.95
N ALA A 77 8.15 0.02 -3.19
CA ALA A 77 8.70 -0.74 -2.07
C ALA A 77 9.76 -1.76 -2.53
N GLN A 78 9.57 -2.42 -3.68
CA GLN A 78 10.57 -3.32 -4.25
C GLN A 78 11.82 -2.57 -4.72
N ARG A 79 11.67 -1.35 -5.26
CA ARG A 79 12.82 -0.51 -5.65
C ARG A 79 13.61 -0.01 -4.44
N ALA A 80 12.93 0.33 -3.35
CA ALA A 80 13.56 0.77 -2.10
C ALA A 80 14.29 -0.37 -1.36
N ASN A 81 13.83 -1.61 -1.53
CA ASN A 81 14.48 -2.80 -0.97
C ASN A 81 14.64 -3.86 -2.07
N PRO A 82 15.64 -3.70 -2.96
CA PRO A 82 15.84 -4.59 -4.07
C PRO A 82 16.18 -5.99 -3.56
N ARG A 83 15.55 -6.99 -4.16
CA ARG A 83 15.94 -8.38 -3.89
C ARG A 83 17.38 -8.58 -4.36
N PRO A 84 18.14 -9.46 -3.69
CA PRO A 84 19.46 -9.84 -4.17
C PRO A 84 19.38 -10.22 -5.65
N GLY A 85 20.29 -9.65 -6.44
CA GLY A 85 20.40 -9.98 -7.85
C GLY A 85 20.70 -11.46 -8.04
N ARG A 86 20.44 -11.97 -9.25
CA ARG A 86 20.76 -13.36 -9.58
C ARG A 86 22.27 -13.63 -9.58
N THR A 87 23.07 -12.58 -9.76
CA THR A 87 24.52 -12.62 -9.76
C THR A 87 25.07 -12.03 -8.46
N ARG A 88 26.18 -12.59 -7.98
CA ARG A 88 26.95 -12.01 -6.89
C ARG A 88 27.54 -10.67 -7.34
N PRO A 89 27.56 -9.63 -6.48
CA PRO A 89 28.31 -8.41 -6.77
C PRO A 89 29.78 -8.73 -7.06
N ALA A 90 30.44 -7.94 -7.90
CA ALA A 90 31.86 -8.11 -8.16
C ALA A 90 32.66 -8.01 -6.85
N GLU A 91 33.60 -8.93 -6.64
CA GLU A 91 34.49 -8.88 -5.48
C GLU A 91 35.40 -7.66 -5.60
N GLN A 92 35.60 -6.94 -4.49
CA GLN A 92 36.57 -5.85 -4.45
C GLN A 92 37.98 -6.43 -4.57
N HIS A 93 38.81 -5.84 -5.44
CA HIS A 93 40.18 -6.27 -5.61
C HIS A 93 40.95 -6.06 -4.29
N PRO A 94 41.77 -7.03 -3.84
CA PRO A 94 42.44 -6.99 -2.52
C PRO A 94 43.43 -5.83 -2.32
N GLY A 95 43.74 -5.07 -3.37
CA GLY A 95 44.61 -3.88 -3.33
C GLY A 95 43.90 -2.54 -3.16
N LEU A 96 42.60 -2.52 -2.87
CA LEU A 96 41.78 -1.31 -2.66
C LEU A 96 41.50 -1.01 -1.16
N LEU A 97 42.29 -1.58 -0.25
CA LEU A 97 42.28 -1.27 1.19
C LEU A 97 43.12 -0.05 1.52
#